data_AF-A0A120FXW1-F1
#
_entry.id   AF-A0A120FXW1-F1
#
_cell.length_a   1.000
_cell.length_b   1.000
_cell.length_c   1.000
_cell.angle_alpha   90.00
_cell.angle_beta   90.00
_cell.angle_gamma   90.00
#
_symmetry.space_group_name_H-M   'P 1'
#
loop_
_entity.id
_entity.type
_entity.pdbx_description
1 polymer ?
#
loop_
_entity_poly.entity_id
_entity_poly.type
_entity_poly.pdbx_seq_one_letter_code
_entity_poly.pdbx_strand_id
1 'polypeptide(L)' 'MSHNFDAPIAHAYRGHVMFLKFNWRRPNDDSPVAVTIIEPAPIDGLGEIAAELAGPWPDYPAALDEAMAAAERWVDSQLS' A
#
# COMPACT_ATOMS: atom_id res chain seq x y z
N MET A 1 4.39 5.17 -22.69
CA MET A 1 5.12 4.87 -21.46
C MET A 1 4.30 3.85 -20.69
N SER A 2 4.78 2.60 -20.57
CA SER A 2 4.08 1.57 -19.79
C SER A 2 4.36 1.83 -18.32
N HIS A 3 3.43 2.47 -17.63
CA HIS A 3 3.47 2.53 -16.18
C HIS A 3 3.22 1.13 -15.66
N ASN A 4 4.24 0.55 -15.03
CA ASN A 4 4.17 -0.77 -14.41
C ASN A 4 3.40 -0.64 -13.07
N PHE A 5 2.12 -0.24 -13.15
CA PHE A 5 1.25 0.11 -12.02
C PHE A 5 0.95 -1.06 -11.07
N ASP A 6 1.35 -2.28 -11.43
CA ASP A 6 1.15 -3.50 -10.62
C ASP A 6 2.26 -3.76 -9.59
N ALA A 7 3.39 -3.03 -9.65
CA ALA A 7 4.46 -3.21 -8.68
C ALA A 7 4.10 -2.52 -7.34
N PRO A 8 4.12 -3.24 -6.21
CA PRO A 8 3.95 -2.64 -4.90
C PRO A 8 5.03 -1.62 -4.59
N ILE A 9 4.68 -0.60 -3.80
CA ILE A 9 5.63 0.39 -3.28
C ILE A 9 6.14 -0.08 -1.92
N ALA A 10 7.45 -0.11 -1.73
CA ALA A 10 8.06 -0.35 -0.43
C ALA A 10 8.04 0.94 0.40
N HIS A 11 7.38 0.91 1.55
CA HIS A 11 7.34 1.98 2.54
C HIS A 11 8.11 1.56 3.79
N ALA A 12 9.22 2.25 4.10
CA ALA A 12 10.03 1.96 5.26
C ALA A 12 9.66 2.90 6.42
N TYR A 13 9.32 2.33 7.58
CA TYR A 13 8.96 3.10 8.78
C TYR A 13 9.39 2.35 10.04
N ARG A 14 10.11 3.04 10.94
CA ARG A 14 10.61 2.50 12.24
C ARG A 14 11.37 1.17 12.13
N GLY A 15 12.09 0.94 11.03
CA GLY A 15 12.83 -0.30 10.78
C GLY A 15 11.99 -1.44 10.20
N HIS A 16 10.70 -1.23 9.99
CA HIS A 16 9.81 -2.13 9.26
C HIS A 16 9.69 -1.67 7.81
N VAL A 17 9.55 -2.62 6.89
CA VAL A 17 9.21 -2.35 5.48
C VAL A 17 7.82 -2.91 5.24
N MET A 18 6.90 -2.07 4.79
CA MET A 18 5.55 -2.45 4.40
C MET A 18 5.40 -2.30 2.89
N PHE A 19 4.64 -3.16 2.23
CA PHE A 19 4.35 -3.04 0.81
C PHE A 19 2.95 -2.47 0.59
N LEU A 20 2.86 -1.41 -0.20
CA LEU A 20 1.62 -0.76 -0.59
C LEU A 20 1.25 -1.20 -2.01
N LYS A 21 0.24 -2.06 -2.15
CA LYS A 21 -0.23 -2.56 -3.43
C LYS A 21 -1.53 -1.86 -3.83
N PHE A 22 -1.46 -1.09 -4.91
CA PHE A 22 -2.60 -0.35 -5.43
C PHE A 22 -3.39 -1.18 -6.44
N ASN A 23 -4.71 -1.20 -6.30
CA ASN A 23 -5.61 -1.83 -7.25
C ASN A 23 -6.29 -0.75 -8.09
N TRP A 24 -6.16 -0.86 -9.41
CA TRP A 24 -6.67 0.10 -10.38
C TRP A 24 -7.84 -0.50 -11.15
N ARG A 25 -8.90 0.30 -11.35
CA ARG A 25 -10.03 -0.16 -12.16
C ARG A 25 -9.68 -0.20 -13.64
N ARG A 26 -8.96 0.81 -14.13
CA ARG A 26 -8.42 0.87 -15.49
C ARG A 26 -6.99 1.39 -15.47
N PRO A 27 -6.17 1.01 -16.46
CA PRO A 27 -4.89 1.66 -16.67
C PRO A 27 -5.07 3.17 -16.86
N ASN A 28 -4.26 3.96 -16.16
CA ASN A 28 -4.27 5.44 -16.18
C ASN A 28 -5.53 6.12 -15.59
N ASP A 29 -6.30 5.44 -14.74
CA ASP A 29 -7.27 6.16 -13.89
C ASP A 29 -6.51 7.17 -12.98
N ASP A 30 -7.15 8.28 -12.63
CA ASP A 30 -6.54 9.33 -11.80
C ASP A 30 -6.26 8.88 -10.36
N SER A 31 -6.98 7.85 -9.89
CA SER A 31 -6.83 7.25 -8.58
C SER A 31 -7.06 5.73 -8.62
N PRO A 32 -6.46 4.98 -7.69
CA PRO A 32 -6.78 3.57 -7.47
C PRO A 32 -8.20 3.44 -6.88
N VAL A 33 -8.73 2.22 -6.91
CA VAL A 33 -10.00 1.87 -6.25
C VAL A 33 -9.81 1.25 -4.87
N ALA A 34 -8.64 0.66 -4.63
CA ALA A 34 -8.27 0.10 -3.33
C ALA A 34 -6.74 0.09 -3.16
N VAL A 35 -6.31 -0.04 -1.91
CA VAL A 35 -4.91 -0.28 -1.52
C VAL A 35 -4.86 -1.42 -0.52
N THR A 36 -4.04 -2.42 -0.80
CA THR A 36 -3.70 -3.49 0.15
C THR A 36 -2.34 -3.19 0.75
N ILE A 37 -2.28 -3.13 2.07
CA ILE A 37 -1.06 -2.94 2.85
C ILE A 37 -0.59 -4.30 3.32
N ILE A 38 0.66 -4.64 3.00
CA ILE A 38 1.19 -5.99 3.16
C ILE A 38 2.43 -5.92 4.05
N GLU A 39 2.43 -6.71 5.12
CA GLU A 39 3.64 -7.01 5.88
C GLU A 39 4.43 -8.11 5.17
N PRO A 40 5.74 -7.95 4.92
CA PRO A 40 6.57 -9.01 4.35
C PRO A 40 6.65 -10.22 5.29
N ALA A 41 6.44 -11.42 4.73
CA ALA A 41 6.71 -12.66 5.42
C ALA A 41 8.20 -13.03 5.30
N PRO A 42 8.72 -13.97 6.12
CA PRO A 42 10.09 -14.47 6.00
C PRO A 42 10.42 -15.16 4.66
N ILE A 43 9.41 -15.47 3.85
CA ILE A 43 9.55 -16.10 2.54
C ILE A 43 9.39 -15.01 1.47
N ASP A 44 10.40 -14.88 0.62
CA ASP A 44 10.40 -13.90 -0.47
C ASP A 44 9.17 -14.06 -1.38
N GLY A 45 8.48 -12.95 -1.63
CA GLY A 45 7.28 -12.91 -2.46
C GLY A 45 6.00 -13.31 -1.72
N LEU A 46 6.06 -13.64 -0.43
CA LEU A 46 4.90 -13.80 0.45
C LEU A 46 4.79 -12.63 1.44
N GLY A 47 3.57 -12.38 1.90
CA GLY A 47 3.28 -11.37 2.90
C GLY A 47 1.87 -11.49 3.43
N GLU A 48 1.64 -10.95 4.62
CA GLU A 48 0.36 -10.93 5.30
C GLU A 48 -0.35 -9.59 5.06
N ILE A 49 -1.67 -9.64 4.91
CA ILE A 49 -2.47 -8.43 4.74
C ILE A 49 -2.60 -7.73 6.09
N ALA A 50 -1.92 -6.59 6.22
CA ALA A 50 -1.96 -5.73 7.39
C ALA A 50 -3.24 -4.88 7.43
N ALA A 51 -3.66 -4.37 6.26
CA ALA A 51 -4.89 -3.60 6.11
C ALA A 51 -5.34 -3.54 4.64
N GLU A 52 -6.63 -3.29 4.44
CA GLU A 52 -7.21 -2.97 3.14
C GLU A 52 -7.98 -1.66 3.22
N LEU A 53 -7.67 -0.75 2.31
CA LEU A 53 -8.34 0.54 2.17
C LEU A 53 -9.13 0.55 0.87
N ALA A 54 -10.34 1.10 0.92
CA ALA A 54 -11.18 1.31 -0.24
C ALA A 54 -11.40 2.81 -0.46
N GLY A 55 -11.36 3.24 -1.72
CA GLY A 55 -11.62 4.63 -2.10
C GLY A 55 -13.11 5.01 -2.03
N PRO A 56 -13.52 6.11 -2.70
CA PRO A 56 -12.73 6.86 -3.69
C PRO A 56 -11.75 7.86 -3.07
N TRP A 57 -10.58 7.97 -3.68
CA TRP A 57 -9.64 9.09 -3.46
C TRP A 57 -9.78 10.11 -4.58
N PRO A 58 -9.47 11.40 -4.31
CA PRO A 58 -9.51 12.43 -5.34
C PRO A 58 -8.41 12.23 -6.41
N ASP A 59 -7.27 11.68 -6.03
CA ASP A 59 -6.14 11.40 -6.91
C ASP A 59 -5.21 10.33 -6.30
N TYR A 60 -4.18 9.93 -7.05
CA TYR A 60 -3.17 8.99 -6.59
C TYR A 60 -2.36 9.47 -5.37
N PRO A 61 -1.87 10.72 -5.28
CA PRO A 61 -1.22 11.23 -4.08
C PRO A 61 -2.05 11.08 -2.80
N ALA A 62 -3.35 11.40 -2.82
CA ALA A 62 -4.21 11.22 -1.66
C ALA A 62 -4.34 9.76 -1.24
N ALA A 63 -4.43 8.83 -2.20
CA ALA A 63 -4.44 7.40 -1.92
C ALA A 63 -3.11 6.91 -1.32
N LEU A 64 -1.98 7.44 -1.81
CA LEU A 64 -0.64 7.11 -1.31
C LEU A 64 -0.45 7.61 0.12
N ASP A 65 -0.83 8.85 0.42
CA ASP A 65 -0.72 9.43 1.76
C ASP A 65 -1.55 8.63 2.78
N GLU A 66 -2.78 8.24 2.44
CA GLU A 66 -3.62 7.43 3.32
C GLU A 66 -3.04 6.02 3.51
N ALA A 67 -2.52 5.40 2.45
CA ALA A 67 -1.88 4.10 2.51
C ALA A 67 -0.63 4.11 3.40
N MET A 68 0.23 5.13 3.28
CA MET A 68 1.39 5.32 4.15
C MET A 68 0.96 5.48 5.60
N ALA A 69 -0.02 6.34 5.88
CA ALA A 69 -0.52 6.56 7.23
C ALA A 69 -1.12 5.28 7.85
N ALA A 70 -1.84 4.47 7.07
CA ALA A 70 -2.37 3.20 7.53
C ALA A 70 -1.26 2.16 7.80
N ALA A 71 -0.22 2.11 6.98
CA ALA A 71 0.93 1.25 7.20
C ALA A 71 1.68 1.64 8.48
N GLU A 72 1.88 2.93 8.71
CA GLU A 72 2.51 3.46 9.93
C GLU A 72 1.68 3.13 11.18
N ARG A 73 0.35 3.31 11.12
CA ARG A 73 -0.56 2.92 12.21
C ARG A 73 -0.50 1.44 12.53
N TRP A 74 -0.35 0.58 11.52
CA TRP A 74 -0.22 -0.86 11.74
C TRP A 74 1.12 -1.20 12.39
N VAL A 75 2.24 -0.60 11.94
CA VAL A 75 3.55 -0.79 12.61
C VAL A 75 3.48 -0.32 14.06
N ASP A 76 2.87 0.84 14.30
CA ASP A 76 2.72 1.40 15.64
C ASP A 76 1.88 0.51 16.56
N SER A 77 0.95 -0.28 16.03
CA SER A 77 0.16 -1.24 16.81
C SER A 77 0.88 -2.55 17.13
N GLN A 78 1.97 -2.87 16.42
CA GLN A 78 2.81 -4.04 16.74
C GLN A 78 3.84 -3.76 17.84
N LEU A 79 4.13 -2.48 18.09
CA LEU A 79 5.14 -2.03 19.05
C LEU A 79 4.57 -1.77 20.46
N SER A 80 3.25 -1.91 20.64
CA SER A 80 2.54 -1.68 21.90
C SER A 80 2.52 -2.88 22.83
#